data_AF-A0A447RTY3-F1
#
_entry.id   AF-A0A447RTY3-F1
#
_cell.length_a   1.000
_cell.length_b   1.000
_cell.length_c   1.000
_cell.angle_alpha   90.00
_cell.angle_beta   90.00
_cell.angle_gamma   90.00
#
_symmetry.space_group_name_H-M   'P 1'
#
loop_
_entity.id
_entity.type
_entity.pdbx_description
1 polymer ?
#
loop_
_entity_poly.entity_id
_entity_poly.type
_entity_poly.pdbx_seq_one_letter_code
_entity_poly.pdbx_strand_id
1 'polypeptide(L)'
;MYSLGDGAKNAKASIFHIEGDPDHPVNRGALCPKGAGLVDFIHSESRLKFPEYRAPGSDKWQQISWDEAFDRIAKLMKEEPRRQLYRAKRRRHHRQPLVDDRGCCAPPPPVTKPAI
;
A
#
# COMPACT_ATOMS: atom_id res chain seq x y z
N MET A 1 18.79 -9.02 -21.65
CA MET A 1 19.22 -8.21 -20.49
C MET A 1 20.65 -8.60 -20.17
N TYR A 2 21.54 -7.62 -20.10
CA TYR A 2 22.97 -7.85 -19.89
C TYR A 2 23.42 -7.27 -18.56
N SER A 3 24.23 -8.05 -17.85
CA SER A 3 24.73 -7.72 -16.52
C SER A 3 26.24 -7.82 -16.44
N LEU A 4 26.85 -6.87 -15.76
CA LEU A 4 28.20 -6.96 -15.23
C LEU A 4 28.16 -7.76 -13.92
N GLY A 5 29.26 -8.46 -13.62
CA GLY A 5 29.42 -9.26 -12.41
C GLY A 5 29.62 -10.75 -12.74
N ASP A 6 30.86 -11.20 -12.69
CA ASP A 6 31.29 -12.60 -12.80
C ASP A 6 31.35 -13.29 -11.42
N GLY A 7 30.83 -12.63 -10.37
CA GLY A 7 30.95 -13.10 -8.99
C GLY A 7 32.32 -12.85 -8.36
N ALA A 8 33.26 -12.22 -9.07
CA ALA A 8 34.52 -11.80 -8.47
C ALA A 8 34.29 -10.73 -7.40
N LYS A 9 35.09 -10.76 -6.33
CA LYS A 9 35.00 -9.81 -5.20
C LYS A 9 35.12 -8.34 -5.63
N ASN A 10 35.73 -8.08 -6.79
CA ASN A 10 36.02 -6.73 -7.29
C ASN A 10 34.97 -6.22 -8.29
N ALA A 11 34.03 -7.07 -8.73
CA ALA A 11 33.03 -6.70 -9.72
C ALA A 11 31.65 -6.58 -9.07
N LYS A 12 31.12 -5.36 -9.01
CA LYS A 12 29.75 -5.13 -8.53
C LYS A 12 28.74 -5.56 -9.58
N ALA A 13 27.82 -6.42 -9.21
CA ALA A 13 26.74 -6.85 -10.09
C ALA A 13 25.85 -5.65 -10.47
N SER A 14 25.71 -5.38 -11.77
CA SER A 14 24.87 -4.30 -12.28
C SER A 14 24.34 -4.61 -13.68
N ILE A 15 23.09 -4.26 -13.96
CA ILE A 15 22.52 -4.37 -15.30
C ILE A 15 22.98 -3.15 -16.10
N PHE A 16 23.59 -3.33 -17.27
CA PHE A 16 24.11 -2.20 -18.06
C PHE A 16 23.38 -2.01 -19.38
N HIS A 17 22.73 -3.06 -19.91
CA HIS A 17 22.04 -2.97 -21.19
C HIS A 17 20.78 -3.84 -21.23
N ILE A 18 19.74 -3.33 -21.88
CA ILE A 18 18.48 -4.04 -22.13
C ILE A 18 18.11 -3.81 -23.60
N GLU A 19 17.93 -4.90 -24.32
CA GLU A 19 17.41 -4.90 -25.68
C GLU A 19 16.37 -6.00 -25.84
N GLY A 20 15.57 -5.90 -26.91
CA GLY A 20 14.62 -6.94 -27.28
C GLY A 20 15.36 -8.10 -27.94
N ASP A 21 14.79 -9.30 -27.80
CA ASP A 21 15.31 -10.50 -28.45
C ASP A 21 15.03 -10.45 -29.97
N PRO A 22 16.08 -10.40 -30.82
CA PRO A 22 15.93 -10.38 -32.28
C PRO A 22 15.22 -11.61 -32.84
N ASP A 23 15.33 -12.75 -32.17
CA ASP A 23 14.75 -14.03 -32.60
C ASP A 23 13.28 -14.17 -32.21
N HIS A 24 12.74 -13.23 -31.42
CA HIS A 24 11.36 -13.29 -30.99
C HIS A 24 10.39 -13.08 -32.18
N PRO A 25 9.48 -14.03 -32.47
CA PRO A 25 8.73 -14.04 -33.73
C PRO A 25 7.76 -12.87 -33.90
N VAL A 26 7.33 -12.25 -32.80
CA VAL A 26 6.31 -11.17 -32.82
C VAL A 26 6.94 -9.80 -33.06
N ASN A 27 7.98 -9.44 -32.31
CA ASN A 27 8.56 -8.10 -32.33
C ASN A 27 9.97 -8.05 -32.94
N ARG A 28 10.64 -9.19 -33.16
CA ARG A 28 11.97 -9.28 -33.78
C ARG A 28 12.97 -8.28 -33.19
N GLY A 29 13.01 -8.20 -31.87
CA GLY A 29 13.89 -7.28 -31.13
C GLY A 29 13.36 -5.86 -30.92
N ALA A 30 12.24 -5.48 -31.54
CA ALA A 30 11.67 -4.15 -31.37
C ALA A 30 11.11 -3.97 -29.94
N LEU A 31 11.58 -2.92 -29.26
CA LEU A 31 11.05 -2.46 -27.98
C LEU A 31 10.31 -1.14 -28.16
N CYS A 32 9.16 -1.02 -27.49
CA CYS A 32 8.50 0.27 -27.34
C CYS A 32 9.34 1.19 -26.42
N PRO A 33 9.12 2.52 -26.40
CA PRO A 33 9.91 3.45 -25.57
C PRO A 33 9.90 3.10 -24.08
N LYS A 34 8.80 2.50 -23.59
CA LYS A 34 8.70 2.01 -22.20
C LYS A 34 9.66 0.86 -21.92
N GLY A 35 9.86 -0.04 -22.88
CA GLY A 35 10.76 -1.18 -22.75
C GLY A 35 12.22 -0.80 -22.90
N ALA A 36 12.52 0.09 -23.84
CA ALA A 36 13.88 0.58 -24.07
C ALA A 36 14.44 1.37 -22.87
N GLY A 37 13.58 2.12 -22.15
CA GLY A 37 13.98 2.91 -20.97
C GLY A 37 14.05 2.14 -19.65
N LEU A 38 13.97 0.80 -19.64
CA LEU A 38 13.95 0.03 -18.39
C LEU A 38 15.26 0.13 -17.59
N VAL A 39 16.40 0.38 -18.25
CA VAL A 39 17.71 0.52 -17.58
C VAL A 39 17.67 1.72 -16.61
N ASP A 40 17.09 2.83 -17.05
CA ASP A 40 16.99 4.05 -16.24
C ASP A 40 16.08 3.84 -15.02
N PHE A 41 15.02 3.05 -15.17
CA PHE A 41 14.13 2.71 -14.05
C PHE A 41 14.85 1.87 -12.97
N ILE A 42 15.70 0.93 -13.39
CA ILE A 42 16.45 0.07 -12.47
C ILE A 42 17.46 0.87 -11.66
N HIS A 43 18.13 1.83 -12.30
CA HIS A 43 19.18 2.68 -11.73
C HIS A 43 18.66 3.98 -11.12
N SER A 44 17.36 4.24 -11.17
CA SER A 44 16.76 5.45 -10.61
C SER A 44 17.16 5.66 -9.15
N GLU A 45 17.61 6.88 -8.83
CA GLU A 45 17.96 7.29 -7.47
C GLU A 45 16.74 7.27 -6.53
N SER A 46 15.55 7.51 -7.08
CA SER A 46 14.29 7.52 -6.34
C SER A 46 13.73 6.13 -6.04
N ARG A 47 14.41 5.07 -6.47
CA ARG A 47 13.96 3.68 -6.24
C ARG A 47 14.05 3.35 -4.75
N LEU A 48 12.91 2.97 -4.16
CA LEU A 48 12.85 2.45 -2.79
C LEU A 48 13.63 1.13 -2.69
N LYS A 49 14.61 1.11 -1.78
CA LYS A 49 15.49 -0.05 -1.52
C LYS A 49 15.13 -0.78 -0.23
N PHE A 50 14.30 -0.16 0.60
CA PHE A 50 13.97 -0.63 1.93
C PHE A 50 12.47 -0.50 2.20
N PRO A 51 11.90 -1.35 3.06
CA PRO A 51 10.52 -1.20 3.49
C PRO A 51 10.33 0.08 4.30
N GLU A 52 9.18 0.71 4.13
CA GLU A 52 8.77 1.89 4.90
C GLU A 52 7.43 1.63 5.58
N TYR A 53 7.31 2.11 6.81
CA TYR A 53 6.11 2.04 7.60
C TYR A 53 5.54 3.42 7.88
N ARG A 54 4.21 3.50 7.75
CA ARG A 54 3.42 4.68 8.11
C ARG A 54 2.48 4.33 9.25
N ALA A 55 2.63 5.03 10.38
CA ALA A 55 1.77 4.81 11.54
C ALA A 55 0.32 5.26 11.28
N PRO A 56 -0.69 4.60 11.90
CA PRO A 56 -2.07 5.03 11.80
C PRO A 56 -2.24 6.50 12.22
N GLY A 57 -2.78 7.32 11.32
CA GLY A 57 -2.97 8.76 11.56
C GLY A 57 -1.72 9.64 11.38
N SER A 58 -0.56 9.06 11.07
CA SER A 58 0.63 9.83 10.68
C SER A 58 0.62 10.13 9.18
N ASP A 59 1.35 11.15 8.75
CA ASP A 59 1.65 11.52 7.36
C ASP A 59 3.08 11.17 6.93
N LYS A 60 3.93 10.74 7.88
CA LYS A 60 5.34 10.45 7.64
C LYS A 60 5.60 8.96 7.43
N TRP A 61 6.55 8.68 6.56
CA TRP A 61 7.11 7.34 6.34
C TRP A 61 8.39 7.18 7.16
N GLN A 62 8.57 6.00 7.73
CA GLN A 62 9.76 5.63 8.49
C GLN A 62 10.32 4.32 7.92
N GLN A 63 11.62 4.30 7.63
CA GLN A 63 12.28 3.10 7.16
C GLN A 63 12.33 2.03 8.27
N ILE A 64 11.97 0.79 7.94
CA ILE A 64 12.03 -0.35 8.87
C ILE A 64 12.87 -1.49 8.26
N SER A 65 13.26 -2.46 9.08
CA SER A 65 13.97 -3.65 8.61
C SER A 65 13.03 -4.61 7.87
N TRP A 66 13.59 -5.50 7.05
CA TRP A 66 12.82 -6.53 6.37
C TRP A 66 12.17 -7.51 7.36
N ASP A 67 12.88 -7.91 8.41
CA ASP A 67 12.34 -8.82 9.43
C ASP A 67 11.15 -8.19 10.16
N GLU A 68 11.28 -6.92 10.57
CA GLU A 68 10.19 -6.18 11.21
C GLU A 68 8.98 -6.02 10.27
N ALA A 69 9.22 -5.73 8.99
CA ALA A 69 8.17 -5.60 7.99
C ALA A 69 7.37 -6.90 7.84
N PHE A 70 8.07 -8.04 7.73
CA PHE A 70 7.43 -9.34 7.58
C PHE A 70 6.68 -9.77 8.85
N ASP A 71 7.30 -9.64 10.03
CA ASP A 71 6.66 -9.99 11.30
C ASP A 71 5.38 -9.19 11.52
N ARG A 72 5.42 -7.89 11.20
CA ARG A 72 4.26 -7.00 11.31
C ARG A 72 3.14 -7.42 10.37
N ILE A 73 3.44 -7.64 9.09
CA ILE A 73 2.44 -8.07 8.10
C ILE A 73 1.82 -9.40 8.51
N ALA A 74 2.65 -10.37 8.93
CA ALA A 74 2.20 -11.69 9.37
C ALA A 74 1.28 -11.59 10.59
N LYS A 75 1.63 -10.76 11.58
CA LYS A 75 0.80 -10.51 12.76
C LYS A 75 -0.56 -9.92 12.39
N LEU A 76 -0.58 -8.86 11.57
CA LEU A 76 -1.81 -8.20 11.14
C LEU A 76 -2.71 -9.13 10.32
N MET A 77 -2.11 -9.96 9.47
CA MET A 77 -2.84 -10.95 8.66
C MET A 77 -3.47 -12.03 9.54
N LYS A 78 -2.77 -12.52 10.57
CA LYS A 78 -3.32 -13.47 11.55
C LYS A 78 -4.39 -12.85 12.45
N GLU A 79 -4.27 -11.56 12.78
CA GLU A 79 -5.16 -10.84 13.68
C GLU A 79 -6.53 -10.48 13.09
N GLU A 80 -6.78 -10.80 11.80
CA GLU A 80 -8.09 -10.74 11.11
C GLU A 80 -8.96 -9.51 11.51
N PRO A 81 -8.68 -8.32 10.92
CA PRO A 81 -9.47 -7.11 11.17
C PRO A 81 -10.95 -7.25 10.84
N ARG A 82 -11.35 -8.27 10.06
CA ARG A 82 -12.75 -8.55 9.72
C ARG A 82 -13.58 -8.89 10.96
N ARG A 83 -12.99 -9.55 11.97
CA ARG A 83 -13.65 -9.83 13.26
C ARG A 83 -13.75 -8.58 14.14
N GLN A 84 -12.79 -7.66 14.06
CA GLN A 84 -12.84 -6.38 14.77
C GLN A 84 -13.82 -5.41 14.12
N LEU A 85 -13.89 -5.36 12.79
CA LEU A 85 -14.84 -4.53 12.04
C LEU A 85 -16.30 -4.93 12.32
N TYR A 86 -16.60 -6.23 12.41
CA TYR A 86 -17.92 -6.71 12.82
C TYR A 86 -18.26 -6.35 14.28
N ARG A 87 -17.31 -6.45 15.21
CA ARG A 87 -17.48 -6.04 16.62
C ARG A 87 -17.69 -4.53 16.77
N ALA A 88 -16.94 -3.73 16.01
CA ALA A 88 -17.04 -2.27 15.99
C ALA A 88 -18.32 -1.78 15.31
N LYS A 89 -18.85 -2.50 14.31
CA LYS A 89 -20.17 -2.22 13.72
C LYS A 89 -21.33 -2.62 14.66
N ARG A 90 -21.26 -3.75 15.38
CA ARG A 90 -22.28 -4.14 16.37
C ARG A 90 -22.43 -3.15 17.54
N ARG A 91 -21.34 -2.52 17.99
CA ARG A 91 -21.41 -1.47 19.04
C ARG A 91 -22.08 -0.18 18.59
N ARG A 92 -22.18 0.10 17.28
CA ARG A 92 -22.88 1.27 16.74
C ARG A 92 -24.38 1.05 16.54
N HIS A 93 -24.86 -0.19 16.45
CA HIS A 93 -26.29 -0.49 16.26
C HIS A 93 -27.12 -0.57 17.55
N HIS A 94 -26.52 -0.72 18.74
CA HIS A 94 -27.26 -0.72 20.02
C HIS A 94 -27.56 0.67 20.59
N ARG A 95 -27.46 1.72 19.78
CA ARG A 95 -27.93 3.07 20.11
C ARG A 95 -29.12 3.47 19.25
N GLN A 96 -30.04 2.53 19.01
CA GLN A 96 -31.38 2.91 18.54
C GLN A 96 -32.10 3.58 19.70
N PRO A 97 -32.58 4.83 19.53
CA PRO A 97 -33.47 5.43 20.53
C PRO A 97 -34.73 4.59 20.61
N LEU A 98 -35.27 4.43 21.82
CA LEU A 98 -36.53 3.75 22.09
C LEU A 98 -37.62 4.33 21.18
N VAL A 99 -38.03 3.56 20.17
CA VAL A 99 -39.15 3.89 19.30
C VAL A 99 -40.40 3.55 20.10
N ASP A 100 -41.25 4.54 20.39
CA ASP A 100 -42.53 4.28 21.07
C ASP A 100 -43.45 3.48 20.12
N ASP A 101 -44.32 2.61 20.65
CA ASP A 101 -45.05 1.54 19.92
C ASP A 101 -45.94 2.02 18.75
N ARG A 102 -46.05 3.33 18.52
CA ARG A 102 -46.80 3.96 17.42
C ARG A 102 -45.95 4.39 16.22
N GLY A 103 -44.64 4.12 16.22
CA GLY A 103 -43.80 4.26 15.01
C GLY A 103 -43.60 5.69 14.47
N CYS A 104 -43.99 6.72 15.22
CA CYS A 104 -43.74 8.12 14.83
C CYS A 104 -42.42 8.61 15.44
N CYS A 105 -41.50 9.09 14.58
CA CYS A 105 -40.34 9.87 15.04
C CYS A 105 -40.83 11.13 15.76
N ALA A 106 -40.48 11.29 17.04
CA ALA A 106 -40.73 12.53 17.75
C ALA A 106 -40.01 13.69 17.03
N PRO A 107 -40.66 14.86 16.85
CA PRO A 107 -40.00 16.00 16.25
C PRO A 107 -38.84 16.49 17.13
N PRO A 108 -37.76 17.03 16.53
CA PRO A 108 -36.61 17.50 17.31
C PRO A 108 -37.03 18.67 18.22
N PRO A 109 -36.40 18.83 19.40
CA PRO A 109 -36.70 19.93 20.30
C PRO A 109 -36.34 21.28 19.65
N PRO A 110 -37.07 22.37 19.95
CA PRO A 110 -36.80 23.68 19.38
C PRO A 110 -35.44 24.21 19.82
N VAL A 111 -34.69 24.79 18.87
CA VAL A 111 -33.38 25.38 19.10
C VAL A 111 -33.56 26.76 19.73
N THR A 112 -33.36 26.89 21.04
CA THR A 112 -33.22 28.20 21.70
C THR A 112 -31.84 28.76 21.37
N LYS A 113 -31.78 29.85 20.60
CA LYS A 113 -30.54 30.61 20.40
C LYS A 113 -30.10 31.21 21.76
N PRO A 114 -28.81 31.20 22.10
CA PRO A 114 -28.32 31.89 23.29
C PRO A 114 -28.53 33.40 23.12
N ALA A 115 -29.05 34.05 24.17
CA ALA A 115 -29.21 35.49 24.24
C ALA A 115 -27.83 36.18 24.28
N ILE A 116 -27.63 37.14 23.39
CA ILE A 116 -26.72 38.28 23.54
C ILE A 116 -27.56 39.52 23.30
#